data_AF-A0A3D1MBV0-F1
#
_entry.id   AF-A0A3D1MBV0-F1
#
_cell.length_a   1.000
_cell.length_b   1.000
_cell.length_c   1.000
_cell.angle_alpha   90.00
_cell.angle_beta   90.00
_cell.angle_gamma   90.00
#
_symmetry.space_group_name_H-M   'P 1'
#
loop_
_entity.id
_entity.type
_entity.pdbx_description
1 polymer ?
#
loop_
_entity_poly.entity_id
_entity_poly.type
_entity_poly.pdbx_seq_one_letter_code
_entity_poly.pdbx_strand_id
1 'polypeptide(L)' 'MLVFDCETNGLLPNVSQIHCLAIYDTDTKESHVFNDIPSDKHGIIEGINWLVEADVIAGHNIINYDLA' A
#
# COMPACT_ATOMS: atom_id res chain seq x y z
N MET A 1 -4.80 5.90 12.13
CA MET A 1 -3.87 4.76 11.85
C MET A 1 -4.20 4.21 10.47
N LEU A 2 -3.20 3.83 9.67
CA LEU A 2 -3.43 3.26 8.34
C LEU A 2 -3.21 1.75 8.34
N VAL A 3 -4.22 0.97 7.94
CA VAL A 3 -4.09 -0.47 7.70
C VAL A 3 -3.90 -0.67 6.21
N PHE A 4 -2.85 -1.37 5.78
CA PHE A 4 -2.54 -1.53 4.37
C PHE A 4 -2.11 -2.95 4.00
N ASP A 5 -2.16 -3.20 2.69
CA ASP A 5 -1.71 -4.42 2.03
C ASP A 5 -1.29 -4.07 0.59
N CYS A 6 -0.24 -4.70 0.07
CA CYS A 6 0.21 -4.48 -1.31
C CYS A 6 0.25 -5.78 -2.13
N GLU A 7 -0.09 -5.67 -3.40
CA GLU A 7 -0.10 -6.79 -4.34
C GLU A 7 1.03 -6.63 -5.34
N THR A 8 1.77 -7.71 -5.62
CA THR A 8 3.04 -7.65 -6.34
C THR A 8 3.17 -8.77 -7.37
N ASN A 9 4.18 -8.68 -8.25
CA ASN A 9 4.38 -9.65 -9.33
C ASN A 9 5.16 -10.93 -8.96
N GLY A 10 5.53 -11.13 -7.69
CA GLY A 10 6.28 -12.30 -7.26
C GLY A 10 6.68 -12.24 -5.79
N LEU A 11 7.22 -13.33 -5.25
CA LEU A 11 7.72 -13.40 -3.87
C LEU A 11 8.98 -12.54 -3.66
N LEU A 12 9.30 -12.22 -2.39
CA LEU A 12 10.35 -11.29 -1.98
C LEU A 12 11.70 -11.43 -2.74
N PRO A 13 12.24 -12.63 -3.02
CA PRO A 13 13.51 -12.75 -3.75
C PRO A 13 13.46 -12.31 -5.22
N ASN A 14 12.28 -12.28 -5.84
CA ASN A 14 12.08 -12.08 -7.27
C ASN A 14 11.10 -10.95 -7.61
N VAL A 15 10.58 -10.24 -6.60
CA VAL A 15 9.62 -9.16 -6.79
C VAL A 15 10.30 -7.96 -7.47
N SER A 16 9.61 -7.35 -8.42
CA SER A 16 10.11 -6.16 -9.13
C SER A 16 9.05 -5.10 -9.40
N GLN A 17 7.78 -5.39 -9.10
CA GLN A 17 6.68 -4.48 -9.34
C GLN A 17 5.57 -4.64 -8.30
N ILE A 18 5.09 -3.51 -7.79
CA ILE A 18 3.83 -3.38 -7.08
C ILE A 18 2.73 -3.13 -8.12
N HIS A 19 1.64 -3.90 -8.06
CA HIS A 19 0.48 -3.75 -8.94
C HIS A 19 -0.54 -2.77 -8.36
N CYS A 20 -0.81 -2.89 -7.06
CA CYS A 20 -1.69 -1.97 -6.35
C CYS A 20 -1.37 -1.98 -4.84
N LEU A 21 -1.88 -0.96 -4.17
CA LEU A 21 -1.81 -0.76 -2.73
C LEU A 21 -3.22 -0.40 -2.23
N ALA A 22 -3.70 -1.13 -1.22
CA ALA A 22 -4.95 -0.81 -0.55
C ALA A 22 -4.65 -0.23 0.83
N ILE A 23 -5.31 0.87 1.18
CA ILE A 23 -5.21 1.50 2.50
C ILE A 23 -6.60 1.68 3.07
N TYR A 24 -6.80 1.25 4.30
CA TYR A 24 -7.94 1.59 5.14
C TYR A 24 -7.50 2.58 6.22
N ASP A 25 -8.11 3.76 6.22
CA ASP A 25 -7.91 4.75 7.27
C ASP A 25 -8.90 4.49 8.42
N THR A 26 -8.35 4.18 9.60
CA THR A 26 -9.15 3.89 10.78
C THR A 26 -9.91 5.09 11.32
N ASP A 27 -9.50 6.31 10.97
CA ASP A 27 -10.03 7.54 11.54
C ASP A 27 -11.22 8.03 10.71
N THR A 28 -11.08 8.06 9.39
CA THR A 28 -12.16 8.40 8.45
C THR A 28 -13.10 7.24 8.12
N LYS A 29 -12.68 5.99 8.36
CA LYS A 29 -13.39 4.75 7.99
C LYS A 29 -13.50 4.56 6.47
N GLU A 30 -12.58 5.13 5.71
CA GLU A 30 -12.54 5.03 4.25
C GLU A 30 -11.47 4.05 3.77
N SER A 31 -11.75 3.42 2.63
CA SER A 31 -10.78 2.59 1.90
C SER A 31 -10.37 3.29 0.62
N HIS A 32 -9.08 3.31 0.37
CA HIS A 32 -8.46 3.88 -0.82
C HIS A 32 -7.64 2.81 -1.53
N VAL A 33 -7.70 2.83 -2.86
CA VAL A 33 -6.90 1.96 -3.72
C VAL A 33 -6.01 2.84 -4.56
N PHE A 34 -4.73 2.48 -4.60
CA PHE A 34 -3.68 3.17 -5.33
C PHE A 34 -3.11 2.23 -6.39
N ASN A 35 -3.05 2.67 -7.64
CA ASN A 35 -2.45 1.94 -8.75
C ASN A 35 -2.03 2.90 -9.86
N ASP A 36 -1.12 2.47 -10.73
CA ASP A 36 -0.61 3.33 -11.81
C ASP A 36 -1.40 3.15 -13.13
N ILE A 37 -2.70 2.79 -13.05
CA ILE A 37 -3.58 2.72 -14.22
C ILE A 37 -4.03 4.14 -14.58
N PRO A 38 -3.86 4.60 -15.84
CA PRO A 38 -4.18 5.99 -16.23
C PRO A 38 -5.63 6.45 -15.99
N SER A 39 -6.58 5.51 -15.86
CA SER A 39 -7.99 5.83 -15.59
C SER A 39 -8.29 6.08 -14.12
N ASP A 40 -7.37 5.71 -13.23
CA ASP A 40 -7.61 5.69 -11.80
C ASP A 40 -7.10 6.97 -11.15
N LYS A 41 -7.70 7.31 -10.01
CA LYS A 41 -7.55 8.62 -9.39
C LYS A 41 -6.22 8.76 -8.62
N HIS A 42 -5.68 7.66 -8.11
CA HIS A 42 -4.60 7.67 -7.14
C HIS A 42 -3.47 6.71 -7.55
N GLY A 43 -2.25 7.24 -7.66
CA GLY A 43 -1.05 6.48 -8.04
C GLY A 43 -0.39 5.75 -6.88
N ILE A 44 0.43 4.73 -7.14
CA ILE A 44 1.10 3.94 -6.09
C ILE A 44 2.00 4.84 -5.21
N ILE A 45 2.72 5.77 -5.83
CA ILE A 45 3.59 6.72 -5.12
C ILE A 45 2.80 7.60 -4.13
N GLU A 46 1.56 7.98 -4.46
CA GLU A 46 0.70 8.74 -3.55
C GLU A 46 0.37 7.91 -2.30
N GLY A 47 -0.01 6.65 -2.48
CA GLY A 47 -0.31 5.74 -1.36
C GLY A 47 0.91 5.47 -0.48
N ILE A 48 2.10 5.32 -1.07
CA ILE A 48 3.35 5.20 -0.30
C ILE A 48 3.59 6.46 0.55
N ASN A 49 3.37 7.65 0.00
CA ASN A 49 3.51 8.89 0.77
C ASN A 49 2.54 8.93 1.95
N TRP A 50 1.31 8.42 1.81
CA TRP A 50 0.38 8.32 2.94
C TRP A 50 0.92 7.42 4.06
N LEU A 51 1.53 6.28 3.70
CA LEU A 51 2.13 5.37 4.69
C LEU A 51 3.34 5.97 5.38
N VAL A 52 4.16 6.77 4.67
CA VAL A 52 5.33 7.46 5.23
C VAL A 52 4.93 8.54 6.24
N GLU A 53 3.86 9.29 5.96
CA GLU A 53 3.39 10.38 6.83
C GLU A 53 2.52 9.89 8.00
N ALA A 54 2.10 8.61 8.00
CA ALA A 54 1.25 8.07 9.05
C ALA A 54 2.02 7.79 10.35
N ASP A 55 1.45 8.19 11.50
CA ASP A 55 2.04 7.91 12.82
C ASP A 55 2.17 6.40 13.10
N VAL A 56 1.20 5.61 12.61
CA VAL A 56 1.14 4.16 12.80
C VAL A 56 0.55 3.52 11.54
N ILE A 57 1.29 2.52 11.03
CA ILE A 57 0.85 1.62 9.96
C ILE A 57 0.70 0.19 10.49
N ALA A 58 -0.22 -0.59 9.92
CA ALA A 58 -0.28 -2.03 10.13
C ALA A 58 -0.73 -2.78 8.89
N GLY A 59 -0.47 -4.08 8.88
CA GLY A 59 -0.94 -5.01 7.87
C GLY A 59 -0.56 -6.43 8.26
N HIS A 60 -0.85 -7.39 7.40
CA HIS A 60 -0.51 -8.78 7.65
C HIS A 60 0.86 -9.11 7.05
N ASN A 61 1.85 -9.46 7.89
CA ASN A 61 3.22 -9.79 7.45
C ASN A 61 4.04 -8.62 6.84
N ILE A 62 3.64 -7.37 7.08
CA ILE A 62 4.29 -6.17 6.49
C ILE A 62 5.78 -6.04 6.80
N ILE A 63 6.26 -6.58 7.92
CA ILE A 63 7.68 -6.50 8.29
C ILE A 63 8.55 -7.42 7.42
N ASN A 64 8.03 -8.60 7.03
CA ASN A 64 8.82 -9.58 6.28
C ASN A 64 8.58 -9.50 4.77
N TYR A 65 7.63 -8.69 4.31
CA TYR A 65 7.25 -8.64 2.90
C TYR A 65 7.12 -7.20 2.40
N ASP A 66 6.08 -6.48 2.84
CA ASP A 66 5.72 -5.19 2.28
C ASP A 66 6.78 -4.09 2.49
N LEU A 67 7.52 -4.16 3.61
CA LEU A 67 8.57 -3.21 3.98
C LEU A 67 10.00 -3.73 3.71
N ALA A 68 10.13 -4.95 3.18
CA ALA A 68 11.41 -5.68 3.09
C ALA A 68 12.24 -5.32 1.85
#